data_AF-A0A961XG89-F1
#
_entry.id   AF-A0A961XG89-F1
#
_cell.length_a   1.000
_cell.length_b   1.000
_cell.length_c   1.000
_cell.angle_alpha   90.00
_cell.angle_beta   90.00
_cell.angle_gamma   90.00
#
_symmetry.space_group_name_H-M   'P 1'
#
loop_
_entity.id
_entity.type
_entity.pdbx_description
1 polymer ?
#
loop_
_entity_poly.entity_id
_entity_poly.type
_entity_poly.pdbx_seq_one_letter_code
_entity_poly.pdbx_strand_id
1 'polypeptide(L)'
;METLISEGVEQVKVLTISDRLGVSRSSFYWYFKSRSHLLELLLAHWESTNTGAITKQAQAAARNVAGAVCNVFKCFVDRNVFDPQLDFAVREWSRRDAPVRQAVDRADAARLAAISAMFERHGIAAKEAEIRAATLYFTQIGYFALGVSQTLEERLANMAMYVYCMSGQYPDNDDIEDFRQYSQTLDGGGK
;
A
#
# COMPACT_ATOMS: atom_id res chain seq x y z
N MET A 1 -7.57 -0.55 14.27
CA MET A 1 -7.11 0.18 13.07
C MET A 1 -7.65 1.59 13.05
N GLU A 2 -8.97 1.78 13.08
CA GLU A 2 -9.61 3.11 13.00
C GLU A 2 -8.98 4.18 13.90
N THR A 3 -8.82 3.92 15.20
CA THR A 3 -8.21 4.91 16.12
C THR A 3 -6.81 5.36 15.70
N LEU A 4 -5.98 4.45 15.18
CA LEU A 4 -4.66 4.83 14.66
C LEU A 4 -4.80 5.73 13.43
N ILE A 5 -5.71 5.37 12.52
CA ILE A 5 -5.92 6.06 11.24
C ILE A 5 -6.48 7.47 11.44
N SER A 6 -7.54 7.61 12.27
CA SER A 6 -8.28 8.86 12.40
C SER A 6 -7.76 9.77 13.51
N GLU A 7 -7.15 9.21 14.55
CA GLU A 7 -6.76 9.98 15.74
C GLU A 7 -5.25 9.90 16.07
N GLY A 8 -4.50 9.06 15.35
CA GLY A 8 -3.07 8.89 15.52
C GLY A 8 -2.67 7.98 16.68
N VAL A 9 -1.39 7.60 16.70
CA VAL A 9 -0.83 6.61 17.65
C VAL A 9 -0.97 7.01 19.12
N GLU A 10 -1.01 8.31 19.40
CA GLU A 10 -1.15 8.82 20.76
C GLU A 10 -2.51 8.46 21.37
N GLN A 11 -3.56 8.32 20.56
CA GLN A 11 -4.89 7.92 21.04
C GLN A 11 -5.08 6.40 21.11
N VAL A 12 -4.10 5.61 20.66
CA VAL A 12 -4.07 4.16 20.86
C VAL A 12 -3.67 3.84 22.30
N LYS A 13 -4.55 4.16 23.24
CA LYS A 13 -4.40 3.93 24.68
C LYS A 13 -5.29 2.79 25.14
N VAL A 14 -4.88 2.06 26.17
CA VAL A 14 -5.64 0.91 26.70
C VAL A 14 -7.09 1.27 26.99
N LEU A 15 -7.35 2.39 27.69
CA LEU A 15 -8.72 2.82 28.01
C LEU A 15 -9.52 3.19 26.76
N THR A 16 -8.98 4.06 25.89
CA THR A 16 -9.63 4.44 24.62
C THR A 16 -10.02 3.24 23.78
N ILE A 17 -9.12 2.25 23.67
CA ILE A 17 -9.37 1.03 22.91
C ILE A 17 -10.37 0.11 23.63
N SER A 18 -10.29 -0.01 24.96
CA SER A 18 -11.26 -0.79 25.75
C SER A 18 -12.68 -0.24 25.58
N ASP A 19 -12.84 1.08 25.68
CA ASP A 19 -14.12 1.77 25.55
C ASP A 19 -14.70 1.62 24.14
N ARG A 20 -13.87 1.82 23.10
CA ARG A 20 -14.29 1.62 21.70
C ARG A 20 -14.68 0.18 21.37
N LEU A 21 -14.03 -0.80 22.01
CA LEU A 21 -14.36 -2.21 21.85
C LEU A 21 -15.52 -2.66 22.76
N GLY A 22 -16.03 -1.80 23.65
CA GLY A 22 -17.08 -2.16 24.61
C GLY A 22 -16.65 -3.19 25.65
N VAL A 23 -15.35 -3.27 25.96
CA VAL A 23 -14.78 -4.26 26.89
C VAL A 23 -14.16 -3.58 28.11
N SER A 24 -14.03 -4.33 29.22
CA SER A 24 -13.32 -3.82 30.39
C SER A 24 -11.81 -3.71 30.15
N ARG A 25 -11.13 -2.88 30.94
CA ARG A 25 -9.65 -2.84 30.95
C ARG A 25 -9.03 -4.21 31.27
N SER A 26 -9.66 -5.03 32.11
CA SER A 26 -9.17 -6.38 32.40
C SER A 26 -9.32 -7.30 31.19
N SER A 27 -10.42 -7.18 30.44
CA SER A 27 -10.66 -7.91 29.19
C SER A 27 -9.68 -7.50 28.10
N PHE A 28 -9.23 -6.25 28.05
CA PHE A 28 -8.18 -5.83 27.12
C PHE A 28 -6.91 -6.68 27.27
N TYR A 29 -6.47 -6.95 28.51
CA TYR A 29 -5.24 -7.70 28.77
C TYR A 29 -5.32 -9.19 28.41
N TRP A 30 -6.53 -9.72 28.21
CA TRP A 30 -6.71 -11.05 27.60
C TRP A 30 -6.30 -11.07 26.13
N TYR A 31 -6.54 -9.98 25.39
CA TYR A 31 -6.18 -9.86 23.98
C TYR A 31 -4.75 -9.30 23.79
N PHE A 32 -4.38 -8.31 24.59
CA PHE A 32 -3.13 -7.57 24.43
C PHE A 32 -2.36 -7.49 25.75
N LYS A 33 -1.18 -8.11 25.80
CA LYS A 33 -0.31 -8.11 26.98
C LYS A 33 0.04 -6.70 27.49
N SER A 34 0.12 -5.72 26.59
CA SER A 34 0.40 -4.32 26.92
C SER A 34 -0.03 -3.40 25.75
N ARG A 35 0.03 -2.07 25.96
CA ARG A 35 -0.08 -1.11 24.86
C ARG A 35 1.00 -1.34 23.81
N SER A 36 2.25 -1.60 24.23
CA SER A 36 3.35 -1.87 23.29
C SER A 36 3.08 -3.10 22.44
N HIS A 37 2.55 -4.18 23.03
CA HIS A 37 2.15 -5.37 22.30
C HIS A 37 1.05 -5.08 21.26
N LEU A 38 0.06 -4.23 21.60
CA LEU A 38 -0.93 -3.77 20.63
C LEU A 38 -0.28 -2.99 19.49
N LEU A 39 0.63 -2.05 19.79
CA LEU A 39 1.33 -1.25 18.79
C LEU A 39 2.19 -2.13 17.85
N GLU A 40 2.89 -3.11 18.39
CA GLU A 40 3.65 -4.11 17.62
C GLU A 40 2.75 -4.87 16.65
N LEU A 41 1.57 -5.32 17.11
CA LEU A 41 0.60 -6.01 16.25
C LEU A 41 0.01 -5.11 15.16
N LEU A 42 -0.24 -3.83 15.46
CA LEU A 42 -0.69 -2.86 14.46
C LEU A 42 0.37 -2.62 13.38
N LEU A 43 1.64 -2.49 13.79
CA LEU A 43 2.76 -2.32 12.85
C LEU A 43 2.95 -3.58 11.99
N ALA A 44 2.92 -4.76 12.60
CA ALA A 44 3.03 -6.03 11.88
C ALA A 44 1.89 -6.22 10.87
N HIS A 45 0.66 -5.82 11.24
CA HIS A 45 -0.47 -5.82 10.32
C HIS A 45 -0.21 -4.92 9.11
N TRP A 46 0.20 -3.65 9.34
CA TRP A 46 0.55 -2.73 8.26
C TRP A 46 1.69 -3.25 7.36
N GLU A 47 2.74 -3.85 7.94
CA GLU A 47 3.82 -4.46 7.15
C GLU A 47 3.28 -5.59 6.27
N SER A 48 2.45 -6.46 6.82
CA SER A 48 1.90 -7.62 6.10
C SER A 48 0.94 -7.24 4.96
N THR A 49 0.13 -6.19 5.15
CA THR A 49 -0.82 -5.72 4.14
C THR A 49 -0.11 -4.87 3.10
N ASN A 50 0.39 -3.70 3.48
CA ASN A 50 0.81 -2.66 2.54
C ASN A 50 2.13 -3.00 1.84
N THR A 51 3.06 -3.68 2.52
CA THR A 51 4.32 -4.12 1.87
C THR A 51 4.13 -5.44 1.14
N GLY A 52 3.47 -6.42 1.78
CA GLY A 52 3.23 -7.73 1.20
C GLY A 52 2.49 -7.67 -0.14
N ALA A 53 1.48 -6.80 -0.26
CA ALA A 53 0.70 -6.64 -1.49
C ALA A 53 1.55 -6.15 -2.67
N ILE A 54 2.34 -5.08 -2.49
CA ILE A 54 3.19 -4.52 -3.55
C ILE A 54 4.23 -5.54 -3.98
N THR A 55 4.91 -6.19 -3.03
CA THR A 55 5.92 -7.21 -3.36
C THR A 55 5.30 -8.38 -4.13
N LYS A 56 4.11 -8.85 -3.72
CA LYS A 56 3.40 -9.92 -4.41
C LYS A 56 3.01 -9.52 -5.85
N GLN A 57 2.43 -8.34 -6.04
CA GLN A 57 2.02 -7.88 -7.37
C GLN A 57 3.23 -7.61 -8.28
N ALA A 58 4.31 -7.06 -7.72
CA ALA A 58 5.56 -6.88 -8.46
C ALA A 58 6.21 -8.22 -8.86
N GLN A 59 5.85 -9.35 -8.25
CA GLN A 59 6.30 -10.70 -8.63
C GLN A 59 5.32 -11.46 -9.52
N ALA A 60 4.09 -10.95 -9.68
CA ALA A 60 3.07 -11.59 -10.50
C ALA A 60 3.53 -11.71 -11.96
N ALA A 61 3.11 -12.78 -12.62
CA ALA A 61 3.40 -12.98 -14.03
C ALA A 61 2.73 -11.90 -14.89
N ALA A 62 3.46 -11.44 -15.90
CA ALA A 62 2.98 -10.52 -16.92
C ALA A 62 3.68 -10.81 -18.24
N ARG A 63 2.99 -10.59 -19.36
CA ARG A 63 3.56 -10.84 -20.70
C ARG A 63 4.63 -9.81 -21.08
N ASN A 64 4.44 -8.57 -20.63
CA ASN A 64 5.29 -7.42 -20.94
C ASN A 64 5.38 -6.50 -19.71
N VAL A 65 6.21 -5.46 -19.80
CA VAL A 65 6.43 -4.51 -18.69
C VAL A 65 5.19 -3.67 -18.39
N ALA A 66 4.35 -3.37 -19.38
CA ALA A 66 3.12 -2.60 -19.17
C ALA A 66 2.12 -3.38 -18.29
N GLY A 67 1.87 -4.66 -18.61
CA GLY A 67 1.07 -5.57 -17.79
C GLY A 67 1.65 -5.76 -16.37
N ALA A 68 2.97 -5.79 -16.24
CA ALA A 68 3.62 -5.86 -14.92
C ALA A 68 3.36 -4.59 -14.08
N VAL A 69 3.43 -3.42 -14.71
CA VAL A 69 3.06 -2.15 -14.06
C VAL A 69 1.56 -2.13 -13.72
N CYS A 70 0.68 -2.64 -14.59
CA CYS A 70 -0.75 -2.81 -14.28
C CYS A 70 -0.97 -3.65 -13.02
N ASN A 71 -0.21 -4.74 -12.82
CA ASN A 71 -0.31 -5.55 -11.60
C ASN A 71 0.03 -4.74 -10.35
N VAL A 72 1.08 -3.93 -10.37
CA VAL A 72 1.43 -3.05 -9.23
C VAL A 72 0.36 -1.98 -9.03
N PHE A 73 -0.23 -1.44 -10.10
CA PHE A 73 -1.31 -0.45 -10.01
C PHE A 73 -2.57 -0.99 -9.30
N LYS A 74 -2.82 -2.30 -9.36
CA LYS A 74 -3.95 -2.93 -8.64
C LYS A 74 -3.86 -2.66 -7.14
N CYS A 75 -2.66 -2.62 -6.56
CA CYS A 75 -2.47 -2.27 -5.15
C CYS A 75 -3.01 -0.88 -4.80
N PHE A 76 -2.90 0.09 -5.71
CA PHE A 76 -3.27 1.48 -5.41
C PHE A 76 -4.75 1.80 -5.65
N VAL A 77 -5.50 0.88 -6.26
CA VAL A 77 -6.96 0.97 -6.40
C VAL A 77 -7.70 0.09 -5.41
N ASP A 78 -7.07 -0.99 -4.92
CA ASP A 78 -7.66 -1.89 -3.93
C ASP A 78 -7.19 -1.59 -2.51
N ARG A 79 -8.08 -0.95 -1.74
CA ARG A 79 -7.83 -0.57 -0.35
C ARG A 79 -7.70 -1.76 0.60
N ASN A 80 -8.13 -2.96 0.21
CA ASN A 80 -8.01 -4.15 1.04
C ASN A 80 -6.59 -4.74 1.02
N VAL A 81 -5.84 -4.47 -0.05
CA VAL A 81 -4.46 -4.94 -0.17
C VAL A 81 -3.44 -3.86 0.17
N PHE A 82 -3.77 -2.59 -0.05
CA PHE A 82 -2.97 -1.46 0.43
C PHE A 82 -3.88 -0.37 0.96
N ASP A 83 -3.83 -0.10 2.26
CA ASP A 83 -4.60 0.99 2.87
C ASP A 83 -3.72 2.26 2.93
N PRO A 84 -4.01 3.30 2.12
CA PRO A 84 -3.21 4.53 2.12
C PRO A 84 -3.34 5.33 3.42
N GLN A 85 -4.51 5.28 4.07
CA GLN A 85 -4.74 6.02 5.32
C GLN A 85 -3.95 5.38 6.46
N LEU A 86 -3.89 4.05 6.48
CA LEU A 86 -3.01 3.32 7.38
C LEU A 86 -1.53 3.60 7.13
N ASP A 87 -1.07 3.59 5.86
CA ASP A 87 0.32 3.91 5.51
C ASP A 87 0.71 5.30 6.04
N PHE A 88 -0.17 6.28 5.84
CA PHE A 88 0.03 7.64 6.33
C PHE A 88 0.09 7.71 7.86
N ALA A 89 -0.83 7.05 8.56
CA ALA A 89 -0.84 7.03 10.02
C ALA A 89 0.44 6.40 10.62
N VAL A 90 0.96 5.34 10.00
CA VAL A 90 2.24 4.71 10.41
C VAL A 90 3.42 5.63 10.10
N ARG A 91 3.42 6.33 8.96
CA ARG A 91 4.46 7.32 8.65
C ARG A 91 4.47 8.47 9.64
N GLU A 92 3.30 9.00 10.03
CA GLU A 92 3.20 10.02 11.06
C GLU A 92 3.68 9.52 12.43
N TRP A 93 3.31 8.29 12.81
CA TRP A 93 3.87 7.63 14.00
C TRP A 93 5.40 7.56 13.94
N SER A 94 5.97 7.18 12.79
CA SER A 94 7.41 7.05 12.60
C SER A 94 8.22 8.34 12.83
N ARG A 95 7.58 9.52 12.74
CA ARG A 95 8.27 10.81 12.90
C ARG A 95 8.86 11.00 14.29
N ARG A 96 8.30 10.34 15.30
CA ARG A 96 8.70 10.45 16.70
C ARG A 96 9.11 9.11 17.32
N ASP A 97 9.10 8.03 16.55
CA ASP A 97 9.37 6.67 17.00
C ASP A 97 10.44 6.02 16.10
N ALA A 98 11.67 5.92 16.62
CA ALA A 98 12.82 5.44 15.84
C ALA A 98 12.70 3.97 15.40
N PRO A 99 12.26 3.02 16.24
CA PRO A 99 11.94 1.66 15.79
C PRO A 99 10.94 1.61 14.63
N VAL A 100 9.87 2.40 14.69
CA VAL A 100 8.86 2.45 13.62
C VAL A 100 9.42 3.11 12.37
N ARG A 101 10.28 4.13 12.52
CA ARG A 101 11.01 4.70 11.38
C ARG A 101 11.85 3.67 10.66
N GLN A 102 12.59 2.83 11.39
CA GLN A 102 13.35 1.75 10.78
C GLN A 102 12.45 0.73 10.07
N ALA A 103 11.26 0.45 10.60
CA ALA A 103 10.28 -0.41 9.94
C ALA A 103 9.79 0.20 8.61
N VAL A 104 9.48 1.50 8.60
CA VAL A 104 9.10 2.24 7.39
C VAL A 104 10.23 2.22 6.35
N ASP A 105 11.47 2.51 6.76
CA ASP A 105 12.61 2.52 5.85
C ASP A 105 12.86 1.12 5.24
N ARG A 106 12.72 0.04 6.03
CA ARG A 106 12.81 -1.35 5.53
C ARG A 106 11.68 -1.69 4.56
N ALA A 107 10.45 -1.27 4.86
CA ALA A 107 9.29 -1.50 4.00
C ALA A 107 9.45 -0.80 2.64
N ASP A 108 9.85 0.47 2.64
CA ASP A 108 10.08 1.25 1.42
C ASP A 108 11.21 0.64 0.59
N ALA A 109 12.32 0.23 1.22
CA ALA A 109 13.41 -0.48 0.53
C ALA A 109 12.95 -1.80 -0.11
N ALA A 110 12.14 -2.60 0.60
CA ALA A 110 11.62 -3.87 0.08
C ALA A 110 10.65 -3.66 -1.09
N ARG A 111 9.77 -2.64 -1.02
CA ARG A 111 8.85 -2.28 -2.10
C ARG A 111 9.60 -1.83 -3.34
N LEU A 112 10.57 -0.92 -3.19
CA LEU A 112 11.41 -0.45 -4.29
C LEU A 112 12.21 -1.58 -4.92
N ALA A 113 12.86 -2.42 -4.11
CA ALA A 113 13.62 -3.57 -4.62
C ALA A 113 12.74 -4.55 -5.42
N ALA A 114 11.52 -4.82 -4.95
CA ALA A 114 10.60 -5.69 -5.66
C ALA A 114 10.17 -5.11 -7.03
N ILE A 115 9.86 -3.80 -7.07
CA ILE A 115 9.47 -3.11 -8.31
C ILE A 115 10.67 -2.97 -9.27
N SER A 116 11.88 -2.70 -8.78
CA SER A 116 13.08 -2.67 -9.61
C SER A 116 13.36 -4.04 -10.23
N ALA A 117 13.32 -5.10 -9.41
CA ALA A 117 13.47 -6.46 -9.90
C ALA A 117 12.37 -6.84 -10.92
N MET A 118 11.16 -6.30 -10.79
CA MET A 118 10.10 -6.46 -11.80
C MET A 118 10.52 -5.85 -13.14
N PHE A 119 10.97 -4.59 -13.16
CA PHE A 119 11.44 -3.95 -14.40
C PHE A 119 12.62 -4.69 -15.02
N GLU A 120 13.60 -5.14 -14.22
CA GLU A 120 14.76 -5.90 -14.71
C GLU A 120 14.37 -7.23 -15.37
N ARG A 121 13.38 -7.95 -14.82
CA ARG A 121 12.87 -9.19 -15.45
C ARG A 121 12.26 -8.96 -16.84
N HIS A 122 11.84 -7.73 -17.14
CA HIS A 122 11.35 -7.33 -18.46
C HIS A 122 12.43 -6.65 -19.32
N GLY A 123 13.71 -6.81 -18.98
CA GLY A 123 14.84 -6.38 -19.80
C GLY A 123 15.27 -4.93 -19.62
N ILE A 124 14.73 -4.22 -18.62
CA ILE A 124 15.15 -2.85 -18.31
C ILE A 124 16.47 -2.89 -17.53
N ALA A 125 17.44 -2.04 -17.92
CA ALA A 125 18.74 -1.98 -17.25
C ALA A 125 18.59 -1.58 -15.77
N ALA A 126 19.39 -2.16 -14.89
CA ALA A 126 19.26 -2.01 -13.43
C ALA A 126 19.11 -0.56 -12.96
N LYS A 127 19.93 0.37 -13.49
CA LYS A 127 19.84 1.78 -13.08
C LYS A 127 18.54 2.44 -13.53
N GLU A 128 18.06 2.11 -14.74
CA GLU A 128 16.77 2.61 -15.23
C GLU A 128 15.60 1.98 -14.44
N ALA A 129 15.68 0.69 -14.12
CA ALA A 129 14.70 -0.02 -13.31
C ALA A 129 14.57 0.56 -11.89
N GLU A 130 15.69 0.93 -11.26
CA GLU A 130 15.72 1.65 -9.99
C GLU A 130 14.96 2.98 -10.06
N ILE A 131 15.24 3.80 -11.09
CA ILE A 131 14.59 5.11 -11.26
C ILE A 131 13.11 4.95 -11.58
N ARG A 132 12.72 4.04 -12.48
CA ARG A 132 11.31 3.77 -12.80
C ARG A 132 10.54 3.26 -11.58
N ALA A 133 11.14 2.39 -10.77
CA ALA A 133 10.53 1.93 -9.53
C ALA A 133 10.27 3.09 -8.56
N ALA A 134 11.25 3.97 -8.38
CA ALA A 134 11.11 5.16 -7.56
C ALA A 134 10.02 6.10 -8.11
N THR A 135 9.99 6.36 -9.42
CA THR A 135 8.97 7.21 -10.06
C THR A 135 7.56 6.65 -9.86
N LEU A 136 7.37 5.35 -10.10
CA LEU A 136 6.10 4.66 -9.92
C LEU A 136 5.66 4.74 -8.46
N TYR A 137 6.52 4.31 -7.55
CA TYR A 137 6.18 4.19 -6.12
C TYR A 137 5.92 5.56 -5.49
N PHE A 138 6.85 6.51 -5.65
CA PHE A 138 6.73 7.82 -5.00
C PHE A 138 5.63 8.70 -5.57
N THR A 139 5.24 8.51 -6.84
CA THR A 139 4.08 9.22 -7.40
C THR A 139 2.79 8.81 -6.69
N GLN A 140 2.60 7.51 -6.44
CA GLN A 140 1.39 7.02 -5.74
C GLN A 140 1.38 7.44 -4.27
N ILE A 141 2.52 7.34 -3.58
CA ILE A 141 2.64 7.87 -2.20
C ILE A 141 2.41 9.38 -2.17
N GLY A 142 2.93 10.13 -3.15
CA GLY A 142 2.71 11.56 -3.28
C GLY A 142 1.25 11.93 -3.44
N TYR A 143 0.47 11.16 -4.21
CA TYR A 143 -0.97 11.39 -4.35
C TYR A 143 -1.68 11.23 -3.01
N PHE A 144 -1.36 10.18 -2.26
CA PHE A 144 -1.95 9.96 -0.94
C PHE A 144 -1.53 11.03 0.07
N ALA A 145 -0.24 11.39 0.11
CA ALA A 145 0.28 12.40 1.02
C ALA A 145 -0.30 13.80 0.77
N LEU A 146 -0.58 14.14 -0.49
CA LEU A 146 -1.20 15.41 -0.88
C LEU A 146 -2.74 15.37 -0.80
N GLY A 147 -3.33 14.24 -0.43
CA GLY A 147 -4.79 14.08 -0.40
C GLY A 147 -5.43 14.20 -1.79
N VAL A 148 -4.67 13.91 -2.86
CA VAL A 148 -5.19 13.89 -4.23
C VAL A 148 -6.17 12.73 -4.35
N SER A 149 -7.47 13.07 -4.34
CA SER A 149 -8.53 12.11 -4.56
C SER A 149 -8.85 12.04 -6.04
N GLN A 150 -8.71 10.85 -6.61
CA GLN A 150 -9.23 10.52 -7.93
C GLN A 150 -10.27 9.43 -7.75
N THR A 151 -11.39 9.54 -8.45
CA THR A 151 -12.37 8.44 -8.50
C THR A 151 -11.75 7.22 -9.18
N LEU A 152 -12.32 6.04 -8.95
CA LEU A 152 -11.88 4.84 -9.67
C LEU A 152 -12.04 5.02 -11.18
N GLU A 153 -13.10 5.69 -11.61
CA GLU A 153 -13.35 6.05 -13.02
C GLU A 153 -12.25 6.94 -13.60
N GLU A 154 -11.85 8.00 -12.89
CA GLU A 154 -10.76 8.88 -13.33
C GLU A 154 -9.41 8.14 -13.39
N ARG A 155 -9.15 7.24 -12.43
CA ARG A 155 -7.94 6.40 -12.43
C ARG A 155 -7.95 5.44 -13.62
N LEU A 156 -9.08 4.80 -13.91
CA LEU A 156 -9.24 3.90 -15.05
C LEU A 156 -9.09 4.64 -16.39
N ALA A 157 -9.71 5.82 -16.52
CA ALA A 157 -9.63 6.65 -17.72
C ALA A 157 -8.19 7.07 -18.06
N ASN A 158 -7.37 7.32 -17.03
CA ASN A 158 -5.98 7.74 -17.20
C ASN A 158 -4.97 6.58 -17.08
N MET A 159 -5.42 5.36 -16.75
CA MET A 159 -4.55 4.23 -16.41
C MET A 159 -3.54 3.94 -17.53
N ALA A 160 -4.00 3.88 -18.77
CA ALA A 160 -3.14 3.60 -19.92
C ALA A 160 -2.02 4.64 -20.07
N MET A 161 -2.31 5.92 -19.81
CA MET A 161 -1.31 6.99 -19.86
C MET A 161 -0.32 6.90 -18.70
N TYR A 162 -0.78 6.60 -17.49
CA TYR A 162 0.13 6.37 -16.37
C TYR A 162 1.05 5.17 -16.61
N VAL A 163 0.49 4.05 -17.09
CA VAL A 163 1.27 2.85 -17.43
C VAL A 163 2.30 3.17 -18.51
N TYR A 164 1.92 3.92 -19.55
CA TYR A 164 2.85 4.39 -20.57
C TYR A 164 3.97 5.27 -19.98
N CYS A 165 3.63 6.27 -19.16
CA CYS A 165 4.63 7.12 -18.53
C CYS A 165 5.62 6.34 -17.65
N MET A 166 5.16 5.30 -16.95
CA MET A 166 5.99 4.51 -16.03
C MET A 166 6.78 3.40 -16.73
N SER A 167 6.22 2.78 -17.76
CA SER A 167 6.79 1.61 -18.43
C SER A 167 7.44 1.89 -19.78
N GLY A 168 7.10 3.03 -20.41
CA GLY A 168 7.46 3.35 -21.80
C GLY A 168 6.64 2.57 -22.85
N GLN A 169 5.65 1.79 -22.43
CA GLN A 169 4.80 0.97 -23.30
C GLN A 169 3.34 1.17 -22.94
N TYR A 170 2.46 1.21 -23.94
CA TYR A 170 1.03 1.19 -23.67
C TYR A 170 0.62 -0.22 -23.22
N PRO A 171 -0.28 -0.34 -22.23
CA PRO A 171 -0.90 -1.62 -21.92
C PRO A 171 -1.73 -2.08 -23.13
N ASP A 172 -1.76 -3.38 -23.37
CA ASP A 172 -2.61 -3.94 -24.40
C ASP A 172 -4.07 -4.08 -23.92
N ASN A 173 -4.97 -4.49 -24.82
CA ASN A 173 -6.39 -4.61 -24.48
C ASN A 173 -6.66 -5.64 -23.39
N ASP A 174 -5.87 -6.70 -23.31
CA ASP A 174 -6.06 -7.73 -22.28
C ASP A 174 -5.60 -7.17 -20.92
N ASP A 175 -4.47 -6.44 -20.88
CA ASP A 175 -3.99 -5.76 -19.65
C ASP A 175 -5.04 -4.78 -19.10
N ILE A 176 -5.70 -4.02 -19.99
CA ILE A 176 -6.75 -3.05 -19.64
C ILE A 176 -7.99 -3.78 -19.11
N GLU A 177 -8.42 -4.83 -19.79
CA GLU A 177 -9.62 -5.58 -19.40
C GLU A 177 -9.41 -6.34 -18.08
N ASP A 178 -8.25 -6.98 -17.88
CA ASP A 178 -7.88 -7.62 -16.63
C ASP A 178 -7.89 -6.63 -15.46
N PHE A 179 -7.36 -5.43 -15.67
CA PHE A 179 -7.37 -4.38 -14.66
C PHE A 179 -8.78 -3.87 -14.36
N ARG A 180 -9.60 -3.68 -15.40
CA ARG A 180 -11.01 -3.27 -15.27
C ARG A 180 -11.82 -4.30 -14.49
N GLN A 181 -11.71 -5.57 -14.84
CA GLN A 181 -12.40 -6.66 -14.15
C GLN A 181 -11.98 -6.72 -12.68
N TYR A 182 -10.68 -6.64 -12.40
CA TYR A 182 -10.19 -6.54 -11.02
C TYR A 182 -10.85 -5.37 -10.28
N SER A 183 -10.90 -4.19 -10.90
CA SER A 183 -11.47 -2.98 -10.30
C SER A 183 -12.97 -3.10 -10.01
N GLN A 184 -13.74 -3.73 -10.91
CA GLN A 184 -15.17 -3.97 -10.72
C GLN A 184 -15.48 -4.93 -9.56
N THR A 185 -14.58 -5.88 -9.25
CA THR A 185 -14.75 -6.74 -8.07
C THR A 185 -14.68 -5.97 -6.75
N LEU A 186 -14.03 -4.81 -6.74
CA LEU A 186 -13.90 -3.95 -5.56
C LEU A 186 -15.20 -3.18 -5.30
N ASP A 187 -15.86 -2.68 -6.35
CA ASP A 187 -17.13 -1.97 -6.25
C ASP A 187 -18.29 -2.92 -5.87
N GLY A 188 -18.22 -4.20 -6.26
CA GLY A 188 -19.22 -5.21 -5.93
C GLY A 188 -19.14 -5.75 -4.49
N GLY A 189 -18.04 -5.52 -3.77
CA GLY A 189 -17.80 -5.98 -2.41
C GLY A 189 -18.28 -5.02 -1.31
N GLY A 190 -18.76 -3.83 -1.69
CA GLY A 190 -19.36 -2.84 -0.79
C GLY A 190 -20.85 -3.04 -0.60
N LYS A 191 -21.26 -4.12 0.09
CA LYS A 191 -22.58 -4.25 0.71
C LYS A 191 -22.47 -4.86 2.09
#